data_AF-A0A7S2PLC4-F1
#
_entry.id   AF-A0A7S2PLC4-F1
#
_cell.length_a   1.000
_cell.length_b   1.000
_cell.length_c   1.000
_cell.angle_alpha   90.00
_cell.angle_beta   90.00
_cell.angle_gamma   90.00
#
_symmetry.space_group_name_H-M   'P 1'
#
loop_
_entity.id
_entity.type
_entity.pdbx_description
1 polymer ?
#
loop_
_entity_poly.entity_id
_entity_poly.type
_entity_poly.pdbx_seq_one_letter_code
_entity_poly.pdbx_strand_id
1 'polypeptide(L)'
;DKESKMKVVQMVMGVPPWIYWGSYVLYFAIIGAAMSFGFAKVMCMTCLSRSDFLLVFASLQLSYLHTFAFGAILVTFFERAQSAAAACGLVSFVGLLQPIIGSMAFSGGLAAYPRMLTF
;
A
#
# COMPACT_ATOMS: atom_id res chain seq x y z
N ASP A 1 15.56 -4.92 -15.72
CA ASP A 1 16.88 -4.97 -16.37
C ASP A 1 17.85 -3.85 -16.02
N LYS A 2 17.44 -2.56 -16.04
CA LYS A 2 18.38 -1.46 -15.75
C LYS A 2 18.79 -1.42 -14.27
N GLU A 3 17.84 -1.64 -13.35
CA GLU A 3 18.10 -1.65 -11.91
C GLU A 3 18.91 -2.86 -11.42
N SER A 4 18.64 -4.05 -11.97
CA SER A 4 19.37 -5.26 -11.59
C SER A 4 20.86 -5.16 -11.94
N LYS A 5 21.19 -4.59 -13.11
CA LYS A 5 22.58 -4.32 -13.51
C LYS A 5 23.24 -3.27 -12.61
N MET A 6 22.51 -2.24 -12.21
CA MET A 6 23.04 -1.18 -11.35
C MET A 6 23.34 -1.68 -9.93
N LYS A 7 22.52 -2.59 -9.40
CA LYS A 7 22.78 -3.29 -8.14
C LYS A 7 24.09 -4.08 -8.19
N VAL A 8 24.34 -4.82 -9.27
CA VAL A 8 25.59 -5.59 -9.44
C VAL A 8 26.80 -4.65 -9.48
N VAL A 9 26.71 -3.53 -10.20
CA VAL A 9 27.78 -2.53 -10.24
C VAL A 9 28.08 -1.97 -8.83
N GLN A 10 27.05 -1.66 -8.04
CA GLN A 10 27.24 -1.14 -6.68
C GLN A 10 27.86 -2.19 -5.74
N MET A 11 27.52 -3.47 -5.91
CA MET A 11 28.15 -4.56 -5.15
C MET A 11 29.62 -4.73 -5.51
N VAL A 12 29.99 -4.58 -6.79
CA VAL A 12 31.40 -4.63 -7.24
C VAL A 12 32.20 -3.46 -6.66
N MET A 13 31.57 -2.31 -6.43
CA MET A 13 32.19 -1.15 -5.75
C MET A 13 32.31 -1.33 -4.23
N GLY A 14 31.98 -2.50 -3.68
CA GLY A 14 32.09 -2.80 -2.26
C GLY A 14 30.94 -2.27 -1.40
N VAL A 15 29.84 -1.79 -2.00
CA VAL A 15 28.67 -1.37 -1.23
C VAL A 15 27.97 -2.60 -0.68
N PRO A 16 27.83 -2.73 0.65
CA PRO A 16 27.17 -3.88 1.23
C PRO A 16 25.66 -3.86 0.94
N PRO A 17 25.04 -5.04 0.76
CA PRO A 17 23.64 -5.16 0.31
C PRO A 17 22.63 -4.49 1.25
N TRP A 18 22.90 -4.43 2.55
CA TRP A 18 22.00 -3.79 3.51
C TRP A 18 21.92 -2.27 3.32
N ILE A 19 23.00 -1.62 2.88
CA ILE A 19 22.99 -0.18 2.56
C ILE A 19 22.13 0.06 1.31
N TYR A 20 22.25 -0.80 0.31
CA TYR A 20 21.41 -0.73 -0.89
C TYR A 20 19.93 -0.79 -0.53
N TRP A 21 19.51 -1.82 0.20
CA TRP A 21 18.11 -1.97 0.60
C TRP A 21 17.65 -0.86 1.56
N GLY A 22 18.50 -0.44 2.50
CA GLY A 22 18.20 0.66 3.42
C GLY A 22 17.97 1.98 2.68
N SER A 23 18.81 2.30 1.69
CA SER A 23 18.63 3.50 0.85
C SER A 23 17.33 3.45 0.04
N TYR A 24 16.95 2.26 -0.44
CA TYR A 24 15.72 2.04 -1.19
C TYR A 24 14.48 2.22 -0.31
N VAL A 25 14.48 1.63 0.90
CA VAL A 25 13.42 1.81 1.89
C VAL A 25 13.28 3.28 2.27
N LEU A 26 14.40 3.98 2.52
CA LEU A 26 14.39 5.39 2.90
C LEU A 26 13.83 6.28 1.77
N TYR A 27 14.26 6.04 0.53
CA TYR A 27 13.75 6.75 -0.64
C TYR A 27 12.23 6.59 -0.79
N PHE A 28 11.73 5.35 -0.70
CA PHE A 28 10.29 5.08 -0.76
C PHE A 28 9.53 5.66 0.43
N ALA A 29 10.10 5.65 1.63
CA ALA A 29 9.48 6.24 2.81
C ALA A 29 9.31 7.76 2.66
N ILE A 30 10.34 8.47 2.15
CA ILE A 30 10.29 9.92 1.93
C ILE A 30 9.26 10.28 0.85
N ILE A 31 9.29 9.61 -0.30
CA ILE A 31 8.32 9.87 -1.37
C ILE A 31 6.90 9.51 -0.93
N GLY A 32 6.74 8.36 -0.28
CA GLY A 32 5.45 7.93 0.28
C GLY A 32 4.91 8.94 1.29
N ALA A 33 5.77 9.49 2.17
CA ALA A 33 5.37 10.50 3.13
C ALA A 33 4.92 11.80 2.47
N ALA A 34 5.65 12.28 1.46
CA ALA A 34 5.26 13.48 0.71
C ALA A 34 3.90 13.32 0.02
N MET A 35 3.68 12.18 -0.65
CA MET A 35 2.41 11.89 -1.33
C MET A 35 1.27 11.69 -0.32
N SER A 36 1.49 10.91 0.73
CA SER A 36 0.49 10.66 1.78
C SER A 36 0.10 11.93 2.51
N PHE A 37 1.04 12.86 2.73
CA PHE A 37 0.75 14.16 3.34
C PHE A 37 -0.19 15.00 2.45
N GLY A 38 0.10 15.08 1.15
CA GLY A 38 -0.75 15.78 0.19
C GLY A 38 -2.16 15.19 0.12
N PHE A 39 -2.27 13.86 -0.02
CA PHE A 39 -3.55 13.18 -0.06
C PHE A 39 -4.33 13.28 1.26
N ALA A 40 -3.66 13.14 2.41
CA ALA A 40 -4.30 13.31 3.71
C ALA A 40 -4.89 14.72 3.86
N LYS A 41 -4.18 15.76 3.39
CA LYS A 41 -4.68 17.14 3.43
C LYS A 41 -5.94 17.29 2.58
N VAL A 42 -5.90 16.81 1.33
CA VAL A 42 -7.06 16.86 0.43
C VAL A 42 -8.25 16.11 1.05
N MET A 43 -8.04 14.89 1.54
CA MET A 43 -9.11 14.07 2.13
C MET A 43 -9.73 14.69 3.38
N CYS A 44 -8.93 15.28 4.26
CA CYS A 44 -9.45 15.98 5.44
C CYS A 44 -10.25 17.23 5.05
N MET A 45 -9.91 17.90 3.94
CA MET A 45 -10.65 19.08 3.48
C MET A 45 -11.96 18.70 2.75
N THR A 46 -11.99 17.59 2.03
CA THR A 46 -13.13 17.24 1.16
C THR A 46 -14.12 16.26 1.81
N CYS A 47 -13.62 15.18 2.41
CA CYS A 47 -14.43 14.01 2.75
C CYS A 47 -14.42 13.67 4.24
N LEU A 48 -13.35 14.02 4.95
CA LEU A 48 -13.06 13.59 6.33
C LEU A 48 -12.80 14.78 7.26
N SER A 49 -13.65 15.81 7.21
CA SER A 49 -13.47 17.06 7.95
C SER A 49 -13.48 16.94 9.47
N ARG A 50 -14.04 15.84 10.01
CA ARG A 50 -14.05 15.55 11.46
C ARG A 50 -12.99 14.55 11.91
N SER A 51 -12.21 13.98 10.99
CA SER A 51 -11.21 12.97 11.32
C SER A 51 -9.88 13.62 11.68
N ASP A 52 -9.13 13.00 12.59
CA ASP A 52 -7.78 13.45 12.94
C ASP A 52 -6.84 13.30 11.75
N PHE A 53 -6.25 14.42 11.31
CA PHE A 53 -5.31 14.46 10.19
C PHE A 53 -4.17 13.45 10.33
N LEU A 54 -3.63 13.31 11.54
CA LEU A 54 -2.51 12.43 11.82
C LEU A 54 -2.88 10.95 11.62
N LEU A 55 -4.12 10.58 11.92
CA LEU A 55 -4.63 9.22 11.76
C LEU A 55 -4.88 8.89 10.28
N VAL A 56 -5.41 9.85 9.51
CA VAL A 56 -5.55 9.72 8.05
C VAL A 56 -4.19 9.62 7.38
N PHE A 57 -3.23 10.44 7.79
CA PHE A 57 -1.85 10.38 7.28
C PHE A 57 -1.18 9.04 7.62
N ALA A 58 -1.26 8.59 8.87
CA ALA A 58 -0.64 7.34 9.31
C ALA A 58 -1.22 6.12 8.58
N SER A 59 -2.54 6.09 8.37
CA SER A 59 -3.18 4.98 7.64
C SER A 59 -2.77 4.93 6.17
N LEU A 60 -2.69 6.08 5.47
CA LEU A 60 -2.17 6.15 4.11
C LEU A 60 -0.69 5.74 4.04
N GLN A 61 0.13 6.23 4.96
CA GLN A 61 1.56 5.89 5.01
C GLN A 61 1.79 4.40 5.25
N LEU A 62 1.05 3.79 6.18
CA LEU A 62 1.10 2.35 6.43
C LEU A 62 0.68 1.54 5.20
N SER A 63 -0.35 1.98 4.49
CA SER A 63 -0.79 1.34 3.24
C SER A 63 0.28 1.38 2.15
N TYR A 64 0.97 2.52 2.01
CA TYR A 64 2.10 2.65 1.07
C TYR A 64 3.27 1.74 1.46
N LEU A 65 3.66 1.72 2.73
CA LEU A 65 4.75 0.86 3.23
C LEU A 65 4.42 -0.62 3.05
N HIS A 66 3.18 -1.01 3.29
CA HIS A 66 2.70 -2.37 3.09
C HIS A 66 2.79 -2.79 1.61
N THR A 67 2.28 -1.94 0.70
CA THR A 67 2.38 -2.19 -0.75
C THR A 67 3.83 -2.31 -1.21
N PHE A 68 4.72 -1.48 -0.67
CA PHE A 68 6.15 -1.56 -0.95
C PHE A 68 6.77 -2.86 -0.45
N ALA A 69 6.48 -3.28 0.79
CA ALA A 69 6.99 -4.54 1.33
C ALA A 69 6.55 -5.74 0.50
N PHE A 70 5.28 -5.77 0.07
CA PHE A 70 4.77 -6.79 -0.84
C PHE A 70 5.46 -6.76 -2.20
N GLY A 71 5.64 -5.57 -2.79
CA GLY A 71 6.37 -5.41 -4.04
C GLY A 71 7.83 -5.88 -3.95
N ALA A 72 8.50 -5.58 -2.83
CA ALA A 72 9.87 -6.01 -2.56
C ALA A 72 9.96 -7.54 -2.40
N ILE A 73 8.96 -8.20 -1.82
CA ILE A 73 8.90 -9.66 -1.76
C ILE A 73 8.67 -10.23 -3.17
N LEU A 74 7.69 -9.72 -3.92
CA LEU A 74 7.36 -10.22 -5.25
C LEU A 74 8.52 -10.06 -6.24
N VAL A 75 9.29 -8.98 -6.18
CA VAL A 75 10.45 -8.80 -7.07
C VAL A 75 11.55 -9.85 -6.83
N THR A 76 11.59 -10.49 -5.66
CA THR A 76 12.52 -11.61 -5.42
C THR A 76 12.09 -12.91 -6.09
N PHE A 77 10.78 -13.08 -6.34
CA PHE A 77 10.23 -14.27 -6.99
C PHE A 77 10.16 -14.16 -8.52
N PHE A 78 10.17 -12.95 -9.07
CA PHE A 78 10.02 -12.72 -10.52
C PHE A 78 11.27 -12.06 -11.11
N GLU A 79 11.93 -12.73 -12.06
CA GLU A 79 13.10 -12.16 -12.78
C GLU A 79 12.76 -10.91 -13.61
N ARG A 80 11.51 -10.81 -14.10
CA ARG A 80 11.05 -9.68 -14.90
C ARG A 80 10.18 -8.73 -14.07
N ALA A 81 10.58 -7.45 -14.05
CA ALA A 81 9.83 -6.39 -13.36
C ALA A 81 8.39 -6.23 -13.89
N GLN A 82 8.17 -6.47 -15.18
CA GLN A 82 6.85 -6.34 -15.80
C GLN A 82 5.87 -7.42 -15.33
N SER A 83 6.32 -8.68 -15.16
CA SER A 83 5.49 -9.75 -14.59
C SER A 83 5.25 -9.54 -13.09
N ALA A 84 6.25 -9.02 -12.36
CA ALA A 84 6.11 -8.69 -10.95
C ALA A 84 5.06 -7.58 -10.73
N ALA A 85 5.08 -6.55 -11.57
CA ALA A 85 4.10 -5.46 -11.52
C ALA A 85 2.68 -5.95 -11.82
N ALA A 86 2.50 -6.80 -12.84
CA ALA A 86 1.20 -7.39 -13.16
C ALA A 86 0.67 -8.28 -12.01
N ALA A 87 1.53 -9.11 -11.41
CA ALA A 87 1.17 -9.93 -10.27
C ALA A 87 0.81 -9.09 -9.03
N CYS A 88 1.58 -8.04 -8.74
CA CYS A 88 1.31 -7.11 -7.64
C CYS A 88 -0.02 -6.38 -7.85
N GLY A 89 -0.33 -5.97 -9.07
CA GLY A 89 -1.61 -5.37 -9.43
C GLY A 89 -2.79 -6.32 -9.19
N LEU A 90 -2.65 -7.59 -9.58
CA LEU A 90 -3.68 -8.62 -9.35
C LEU A 90 -3.89 -8.90 -7.85
N VAL A 91 -2.80 -9.04 -7.08
CA VAL A 91 -2.90 -9.25 -5.62
C VAL A 91 -3.56 -8.06 -4.94
N SER A 92 -3.21 -6.83 -5.34
CA SER A 92 -3.82 -5.61 -4.82
C SER A 92 -5.31 -5.52 -5.16
N PHE A 93 -5.69 -5.95 -6.37
CA PHE A 93 -7.09 -5.98 -6.80
C PHE A 93 -7.91 -6.99 -5.99
N VAL A 94 -7.38 -8.19 -5.75
CA VAL A 94 -8.03 -9.19 -4.89
C VAL A 94 -8.14 -8.69 -3.45
N GLY A 95 -7.09 -8.05 -2.93
CA GLY A 95 -7.10 -7.43 -1.60
C GLY A 95 -8.14 -6.32 -1.45
N LEU A 96 -8.43 -5.56 -2.52
CA LEU A 96 -9.50 -4.57 -2.54
C LEU A 96 -10.91 -5.19 -2.59
N LEU A 97 -11.07 -6.35 -3.25
CA LEU A 97 -12.36 -7.03 -3.33
C LEU A 97 -12.82 -7.58 -1.98
N GLN A 98 -11.90 -8.07 -1.15
CA GLN A 98 -12.23 -8.68 0.14
C GLN A 98 -13.05 -7.78 1.08
N PRO A 99 -12.67 -6.51 1.37
CA PRO A 99 -13.46 -5.62 2.22
C PRO A 99 -14.78 -5.19 1.55
N ILE A 100 -14.81 -5.05 0.22
CA ILE A 100 -16.04 -4.73 -0.52
C ILE A 100 -17.06 -5.86 -0.36
N ILE A 101 -16.65 -7.11 -0.58
CA ILE A 101 -17.49 -8.31 -0.40
C ILE A 101 -17.95 -8.41 1.06
N GLY A 102 -17.06 -8.17 2.02
CA GLY A 102 -17.41 -8.14 3.45
C GLY A 102 -18.48 -7.10 3.78
N SER A 103 -18.36 -5.88 3.23
CA SER A 103 -19.34 -4.81 3.44
C SER A 103 -20.71 -5.09 2.81
N MET A 104 -20.74 -5.76 1.66
CA MET A 104 -21.98 -6.21 1.00
C MET A 104 -22.66 -7.33 1.79
N ALA A 105 -21.88 -8.30 2.28
CA ALA A 105 -22.41 -9.39 3.13
C ALA A 105 -23.00 -8.85 4.44
N PHE A 106 -22.36 -7.87 5.07
CA PHE A 106 -22.87 -7.24 6.30
C PHE A 106 -24.13 -6.40 6.05
N SER A 107 -24.19 -5.66 4.93
CA SER A 107 -25.37 -4.87 4.57
C SER A 107 -26.58 -5.76 4.20
N GLY A 108 -26.34 -6.92 3.58
CA GLY A 108 -27.38 -7.92 3.32
C GLY A 108 -27.95 -8.56 4.59
N GLY A 109 -27.13 -8.71 5.64
CA GLY A 109 -27.57 -9.25 6.94
C GLY A 109 -28.44 -8.28 7.74
N LEU A 110 -28.22 -6.96 7.63
CA LEU A 110 -29.02 -5.94 8.31
C LEU A 110 -30.40 -5.71 7.67
N ALA A 111 -30.58 -6.03 6.38
CA ALA A 111 -31.89 -6.01 5.74
C ALA A 111 -32.83 -7.14 6.20
N ALA A 112 -32.28 -8.19 6.84
CA ALA A 112 -33.03 -9.36 7.29
C ALA A 112 -33.63 -9.23 8.71
N TYR A 113 -33.33 -8.16 9.44
CA TYR A 113 -33.99 -7.84 10.71
C TYR A 113 -34.96 -6.67 10.49
N PRO A 114 -36.20 -6.91 10.04
CA PRO A 114 -37.23 -5.88 10.13
C PRO A 114 -37.32 -5.47 11.60
N ARG A 115 -37.27 -4.17 11.86
CA ARG A 115 -37.56 -3.55 13.16
C ARG A 115 -38.79 -4.21 13.79
N MET A 116 -38.58 -5.22 14.61
CA MET A 116 -39.54 -5.66 15.59
C MET A 116 -39.08 -5.06 16.90
N LEU A 117 -40.03 -4.36 17.54
CA LEU A 117 -39.95 -3.74 18.87
C LEU A 117 -39.37 -2.33 18.83
N THR A 118 -40.03 -1.28 19.34
CA THR A 118 -41.19 -1.17 20.27
C THR A 118 -41.68 0.29 20.19
N PHE A 119 -43.00 0.52 20.10
CA PHE A 119 -43.86 1.15 21.14
C PHE A 119 -43.36 2.49 21.70
#